data_AF-A0A534G0C9-F1
#
_entry.id   AF-A0A534G0C9-F1
#
_cell.length_a   1.000
_cell.length_b   1.000
_cell.length_c   1.000
_cell.angle_alpha   90.00
_cell.angle_beta   90.00
_cell.angle_gamma   90.00
#
_symmetry.space_group_name_H-M   'P 1'
#
loop_
_entity.id
_entity.type
_entity.pdbx_description
1 polymer ?
#
loop_
_entity_poly.entity_id
_entity_poly.type
_entity_poly.pdbx_seq_one_letter_code
_entity_poly.pdbx_strand_id
1 'polypeptide(L)'
;MATRRELLLAATGGCLIGRVWAADGAGTVAQVEALAALPGKKPLIRRSFRPPNFETPLADLAVPLTDNGAFFVRYHLAVIPRIDPDSWRLQVSGASARRPLTLSLAELRSGFEQVEVVAVNQCAGNRRGLFTPRVPGVQWGGGAMGNARWRGVRLREVLQRAGVAADALEVVFGGADAPVLPATPAFVKSLPVERALDESTLVAFEMNGRPLPHWNGAPARLVVPGWVGTYWMKHLASIRIEPRAF
;
A
#
# COMPACT_ATOMS: atom_id res chain seq x y z
N MET A 1 53.86 -17.90 -55.52
CA MET A 1 53.69 -19.36 -55.48
C MET A 1 54.45 -19.89 -54.28
N ALA A 2 53.79 -20.65 -53.41
CA ALA A 2 54.30 -21.06 -52.11
C ALA A 2 55.50 -22.02 -52.21
N THR A 3 56.41 -21.94 -51.24
CA THR A 3 57.38 -23.00 -50.96
C THR A 3 57.28 -23.47 -49.51
N ARG A 4 57.08 -24.79 -49.39
CA ARG A 4 57.16 -25.60 -48.17
C ARG A 4 58.64 -25.91 -47.88
N ARG A 5 59.25 -25.24 -46.90
CA ARG A 5 60.39 -25.72 -46.07
C ARG A 5 61.00 -24.51 -45.38
N GLU A 6 61.38 -24.70 -44.11
CA GLU A 6 61.99 -23.71 -43.19
C GLU A 6 60.92 -22.91 -42.43
N LEU A 7 60.68 -23.04 -41.13
CA LEU A 7 61.43 -23.67 -40.03
C LEU A 7 60.45 -24.19 -38.97
N LEU A 8 60.64 -25.45 -38.59
CA LEU A 8 60.16 -26.08 -37.36
C LEU A 8 61.36 -26.20 -36.41
N LEU A 9 61.06 -26.18 -35.09
CA LEU A 9 61.93 -26.35 -33.90
C LEU A 9 62.43 -25.01 -33.30
N ALA A 10 62.29 -24.70 -32.01
CA ALA A 10 61.71 -25.40 -30.87
C ALA A 10 61.50 -24.38 -29.73
N ALA A 11 60.41 -24.49 -28.97
CA ALA A 11 60.40 -24.20 -27.54
C ALA A 11 59.11 -24.78 -26.92
N THR A 12 59.29 -25.85 -26.17
CA THR A 12 58.32 -26.56 -25.36
C THR A 12 57.73 -25.66 -24.26
N GLY A 13 56.41 -25.65 -24.14
CA GLY A 13 55.70 -25.07 -23.00
C GLY A 13 54.30 -25.63 -22.92
N GLY A 14 54.16 -26.84 -22.37
CA GLY A 14 52.86 -27.44 -22.10
C GLY A 14 52.11 -26.65 -21.04
N CYS A 15 50.86 -26.31 -21.32
CA CYS A 15 49.86 -26.14 -20.27
C CYS A 15 48.52 -26.61 -20.82
N LEU A 16 48.00 -27.68 -20.20
CA LEU A 16 46.70 -28.27 -20.48
C LEU A 16 45.62 -27.21 -20.29
N ILE A 17 44.95 -26.79 -21.36
CA ILE A 17 43.74 -25.98 -21.26
C ILE A 17 42.62 -26.92 -20.81
N GLY A 18 42.46 -27.05 -19.49
CA GLY A 18 41.27 -27.65 -18.91
C GLY A 18 40.04 -26.89 -19.38
N ARG A 19 39.16 -27.57 -20.12
CA ARG A 19 37.79 -27.10 -20.37
C ARG A 19 37.06 -27.09 -19.03
N VAL A 20 37.05 -25.93 -18.38
CA VAL A 20 36.13 -25.68 -17.27
C VAL A 20 34.73 -25.61 -17.87
N TRP A 21 33.96 -26.67 -17.66
CA TRP A 21 32.51 -26.58 -17.75
C TRP A 21 32.10 -25.68 -16.60
N ALA A 22 31.84 -24.40 -16.90
CA ALA A 22 31.09 -23.56 -15.98
C ALA A 22 29.70 -24.21 -15.87
N ALA A 23 29.47 -24.91 -14.75
CA ALA A 23 28.11 -25.18 -14.33
C ALA A 23 27.45 -23.80 -14.19
N ASP A 24 26.44 -23.54 -15.01
CA ASP A 24 25.51 -22.43 -14.81
C ASP A 24 24.78 -22.68 -13.49
N GLY A 25 25.47 -22.34 -12.40
CA GLY A 25 24.85 -22.16 -11.11
C GLY A 25 23.84 -21.06 -11.27
N ALA A 26 22.57 -21.39 -11.08
CA ALA A 26 21.49 -20.43 -10.95
C ALA A 26 21.91 -19.36 -9.94
N GLY A 27 22.44 -18.26 -10.45
CA GLY A 27 22.86 -17.11 -9.67
C GLY A 27 21.61 -16.45 -9.13
N THR A 28 21.13 -16.89 -7.97
CA THR A 28 20.39 -16.01 -7.09
C THR A 28 21.34 -14.88 -6.74
N VAL A 29 21.28 -13.79 -7.52
CA VAL A 29 21.67 -12.49 -7.02
C VAL A 29 20.74 -12.27 -5.83
N ALA A 30 21.23 -12.59 -4.63
CA ALA A 30 20.58 -12.16 -3.41
C ALA A 30 20.55 -10.63 -3.50
N GLN A 31 19.40 -10.08 -3.91
CA GLN A 31 19.17 -8.65 -3.80
C GLN A 31 19.33 -8.35 -2.32
N VAL A 32 20.45 -7.70 -1.95
CA VAL A 32 20.60 -7.13 -0.63
C VAL A 32 19.42 -6.19 -0.47
N GLU A 33 18.47 -6.59 0.37
CA GLU A 33 17.28 -5.82 0.63
C GLU A 33 17.71 -4.51 1.29
N ALA A 34 17.75 -3.44 0.50
CA ALA A 34 18.21 -2.16 0.98
C ALA A 34 17.21 -1.63 2.01
N LEU A 35 17.60 -1.70 3.29
CA LEU A 35 16.87 -1.03 4.35
C LEU A 35 16.97 0.49 4.15
N ALA A 36 15.83 1.16 4.21
CA ALA A 36 15.77 2.61 4.20
C ALA A 36 14.61 3.09 5.06
N ALA A 37 14.76 4.26 5.67
CA ALA A 37 13.75 4.85 6.53
C ALA A 37 13.04 6.00 5.83
N LEU A 38 11.72 6.00 5.90
CA LEU A 38 10.91 7.18 5.65
C LEU A 38 10.82 8.02 6.94
N PRO A 39 10.56 9.33 6.88
CA PRO A 39 10.32 10.13 8.08
C PRO A 39 9.23 9.53 8.97
N GLY A 40 9.54 9.28 10.25
CA GLY A 40 8.63 8.64 11.21
C GLY A 40 8.51 7.12 11.09
N LYS A 41 9.39 6.46 10.32
CA LYS A 41 9.47 5.00 10.18
C LYS A 41 10.82 4.48 10.70
N LYS A 42 10.82 3.23 11.17
CA LYS A 42 12.03 2.43 11.33
C LYS A 42 12.63 2.14 9.94
N PRO A 43 13.88 1.67 9.84
CA PRO A 43 14.40 1.14 8.59
C PRO A 43 13.52 -0.02 8.09
N LEU A 44 12.97 0.12 6.88
CA LEU A 44 12.13 -0.87 6.22
C LEU A 44 12.80 -1.34 4.92
N ILE A 45 12.40 -2.50 4.41
CA ILE A 45 12.90 -3.02 3.14
C ILE A 45 12.33 -2.18 1.99
N ARG A 46 13.17 -1.41 1.30
CA ARG A 46 12.72 -0.54 0.21
C ARG A 46 12.49 -1.34 -1.07
N ARG A 47 11.26 -1.31 -1.59
CA ARG A 47 10.90 -1.89 -2.90
C ARG A 47 10.84 -0.84 -4.02
N SER A 48 10.41 0.39 -3.71
CA SER A 48 10.51 1.52 -4.63
C SER A 48 10.55 2.86 -3.87
N PHE A 49 11.16 3.87 -4.49
CA PHE A 49 11.28 5.20 -3.91
C PHE A 49 10.11 6.13 -4.25
N ARG A 50 9.71 6.18 -5.53
CA ARG A 50 8.66 7.08 -6.04
C ARG A 50 7.71 6.32 -6.99
N PRO A 51 6.48 5.99 -6.58
CA PRO A 51 5.93 6.19 -5.24
C PRO A 51 6.64 5.33 -4.16
N PRO A 52 6.57 5.71 -2.88
CA PRO A 52 7.20 4.95 -1.80
C PRO A 52 6.48 3.62 -1.58
N ASN A 53 7.21 2.52 -1.72
CA ASN A 53 6.77 1.18 -1.36
C ASN A 53 7.85 0.51 -0.51
N PHE A 54 7.51 0.24 0.75
CA PHE A 54 8.41 -0.26 1.78
C PHE A 54 7.76 -1.41 2.53
N GLU A 55 8.51 -2.49 2.70
CA GLU A 55 8.07 -3.75 3.29
C GLU A 55 8.58 -3.88 4.73
N THR A 56 7.74 -4.44 5.60
CA THR A 56 8.11 -4.70 7.00
C THR A 56 9.09 -5.87 7.08
N PRO A 57 10.25 -5.72 7.75
CA PRO A 57 11.11 -6.87 8.07
C PRO A 57 10.32 -7.95 8.82
N LEU A 58 10.48 -9.22 8.47
CA LEU A 58 9.68 -10.31 9.07
C LEU A 58 9.80 -10.40 10.60
N ALA A 59 10.95 -10.02 11.15
CA ALA A 59 11.16 -9.96 12.60
C ALA A 59 10.20 -8.97 13.31
N ASP A 60 9.84 -7.85 12.66
CA ASP A 60 8.86 -6.89 13.19
C ASP A 60 7.40 -7.39 13.08
N LEU A 61 7.16 -8.52 12.40
CA LEU A 61 5.85 -9.18 12.31
C LEU A 61 5.68 -10.31 13.32
N ALA A 62 6.71 -10.64 14.11
CA ALA A 62 6.68 -11.67 15.14
C ALA A 62 5.93 -11.25 16.42
N VAL A 63 5.29 -10.07 16.41
CA VAL A 63 4.50 -9.53 17.52
C VAL A 63 3.04 -9.33 17.09
N PRO A 64 2.06 -9.41 18.03
CA PRO A 64 0.64 -9.36 17.67
C PRO A 64 0.20 -8.07 16.98
N LEU A 65 0.77 -6.93 17.39
CA LEU A 65 0.52 -5.62 16.80
C LEU A 65 1.83 -5.08 16.24
N THR A 66 1.88 -4.89 14.93
CA THR A 66 3.03 -4.32 14.23
C THR A 66 3.17 -2.85 14.65
N ASP A 67 4.36 -2.47 15.11
CA ASP A 67 4.67 -1.09 15.50
C ASP A 67 4.39 -0.10 14.34
N ASN A 68 3.91 1.10 14.68
CA ASN A 68 3.60 2.13 13.67
C ASN A 68 4.84 2.48 12.83
N GLY A 69 6.03 2.47 13.43
CA GLY A 69 7.30 2.71 12.74
C GLY A 69 7.72 1.54 11.83
N ALA A 70 7.29 0.31 12.14
CA ALA A 70 7.58 -0.89 11.35
C ALA A 70 6.53 -1.20 10.28
N PHE A 71 5.31 -0.64 10.38
CA PHE A 71 4.20 -0.99 9.50
C PHE A 71 4.48 -0.65 8.02
N PHE A 72 4.22 -1.59 7.12
CA PHE A 72 4.51 -1.46 5.68
C PHE A 72 3.85 -0.23 5.05
N VAL A 73 4.43 0.24 3.95
CA VAL A 73 3.97 1.41 3.20
C VAL A 73 3.79 1.04 1.74
N ARG A 74 2.62 1.32 1.18
CA ARG A 74 2.31 1.13 -0.25
C ARG A 74 1.62 2.37 -0.80
N TYR A 75 2.14 2.94 -1.88
CA TYR A 75 1.46 4.01 -2.65
C TYR A 75 1.51 3.73 -4.14
N HIS A 76 0.45 4.14 -4.85
CA HIS A 76 0.35 4.07 -6.31
C HIS A 76 0.79 5.37 -6.97
N LEU A 77 0.51 6.51 -6.32
CA LEU A 77 0.77 7.84 -6.84
C LEU A 77 1.90 8.52 -6.06
N ALA A 78 2.63 9.40 -6.74
CA ALA A 78 3.89 9.95 -6.23
C ALA A 78 3.75 11.31 -5.55
N VAL A 79 2.63 12.02 -5.73
CA VAL A 79 2.35 13.27 -5.02
C VAL A 79 1.52 12.91 -3.79
N ILE A 80 2.13 12.97 -2.61
CA ILE A 80 1.52 12.55 -1.34
C ILE A 80 1.56 13.74 -0.38
N PRO A 81 0.43 14.43 -0.13
CA PRO A 81 0.43 15.66 0.65
C PRO A 81 0.58 15.39 2.15
N ARG A 82 1.30 16.28 2.84
CA ARG A 82 1.15 16.43 4.29
C ARG A 82 -0.07 17.31 4.53
N ILE A 83 -1.05 16.76 5.22
CA ILE A 83 -2.32 17.43 5.49
C ILE A 83 -2.31 17.83 6.96
N ASP A 84 -2.60 19.10 7.23
CA ASP A 84 -2.87 19.57 8.57
C ASP A 84 -4.25 19.03 9.04
N PRO A 85 -4.32 18.34 10.19
CA PRO A 85 -5.57 17.78 10.71
C PRO A 85 -6.68 18.81 10.93
N ASP A 86 -6.36 20.06 11.25
CA ASP A 86 -7.35 21.09 11.61
C ASP A 86 -8.04 21.68 10.37
N SER A 87 -7.31 21.79 9.27
CA SER A 87 -7.84 22.20 7.96
C SER A 87 -8.42 21.06 7.14
N TRP A 88 -8.17 19.79 7.49
CA TRP A 88 -8.72 18.64 6.77
C TRP A 88 -10.25 18.59 6.80
N ARG A 89 -10.84 18.23 5.66
CA ARG A 89 -12.28 18.07 5.48
C ARG A 89 -12.58 16.81 4.68
N LEU A 90 -13.52 16.00 5.16
CA LEU A 90 -14.09 14.86 4.46
C LEU A 90 -15.38 15.27 3.77
N GLN A 91 -15.40 15.21 2.45
CA GLN A 91 -16.61 15.44 1.67
C GLN A 91 -17.40 14.14 1.53
N VAL A 92 -18.67 14.15 1.93
CA VAL A 92 -19.60 13.03 1.77
C VAL A 92 -20.74 13.48 0.86
N SER A 93 -20.80 12.93 -0.35
CA SER A 93 -21.72 13.35 -1.41
C SER A 93 -22.11 12.16 -2.32
N GLY A 94 -22.37 12.40 -3.60
CA GLY A 94 -22.81 11.40 -4.58
C GLY A 94 -24.30 11.49 -4.88
N ALA A 95 -24.72 10.88 -5.99
CA ALA A 95 -26.11 10.96 -6.47
C ALA A 95 -27.12 10.31 -5.52
N SER A 96 -26.68 9.32 -4.73
CA SER A 96 -27.52 8.61 -3.74
C SER A 96 -27.30 9.10 -2.30
N ALA A 97 -26.72 10.29 -2.12
CA ALA A 97 -26.64 10.97 -0.82
C ALA A 97 -27.75 12.04 -0.73
N ARG A 98 -28.76 11.80 0.12
CA ARG A 98 -29.90 12.74 0.29
C ARG A 98 -29.50 14.05 0.97
N ARG A 99 -28.46 14.02 1.80
CA ARG A 99 -27.95 15.16 2.57
C ARG A 99 -26.43 15.17 2.48
N PRO A 100 -25.85 15.67 1.38
CA PRO A 100 -24.40 15.84 1.29
C PRO A 100 -23.88 16.67 2.46
N LEU A 101 -22.74 16.30 3.01
CA LEU A 101 -22.13 17.00 4.13
C LEU A 101 -20.62 17.03 4.02
N THR A 102 -20.01 17.92 4.79
CA THR A 102 -18.56 18.00 4.95
C THR A 102 -18.24 17.91 6.43
N LEU A 103 -17.31 17.04 6.80
CA LEU A 103 -16.91 16.80 8.20
C LEU A 103 -15.45 17.18 8.40
N SER A 104 -15.17 17.97 9.42
CA SER A 104 -13.82 18.12 9.98
C SER A 104 -13.43 16.89 10.81
N LEU A 105 -12.14 16.78 11.13
CA LEU A 105 -11.67 15.73 12.03
C LEU A 105 -12.25 15.89 13.45
N ALA A 106 -12.43 17.13 13.90
CA ALA A 106 -13.03 17.44 15.19
C ALA A 106 -14.50 16.95 15.25
N GLU A 107 -15.29 17.21 14.21
CA GLU A 107 -16.69 16.76 14.12
C GLU A 107 -16.80 15.23 14.03
N LEU A 108 -15.86 14.55 13.35
CA LEU A 108 -15.81 13.08 13.40
C LEU A 108 -15.57 12.57 14.82
N ARG A 109 -14.67 13.20 15.57
CA ARG A 109 -14.32 12.76 16.93
C ARG A 109 -15.41 13.04 17.97
N SER A 110 -16.11 14.15 17.85
CA SER A 110 -17.12 14.58 18.84
C SER A 110 -18.55 14.21 18.45
N GLY A 111 -18.84 14.04 17.16
CA GLY A 111 -20.19 13.84 16.64
C GLY A 111 -20.61 12.38 16.44
N PHE A 112 -19.73 11.42 16.71
CA PHE A 112 -19.93 9.99 16.47
C PHE A 112 -19.34 9.14 17.58
N GLU A 113 -19.83 7.91 17.73
CA GLU A 113 -19.22 6.94 18.63
C GLU A 113 -17.86 6.51 18.08
N GLN A 114 -16.83 6.56 18.93
CA GLN A 114 -15.50 6.10 18.55
C GLN A 114 -15.33 4.63 18.90
N VAL A 115 -14.95 3.83 17.92
CA VAL A 115 -14.77 2.39 18.06
C VAL A 115 -13.36 1.97 17.69
N GLU A 116 -12.99 0.78 18.17
CA GLU A 116 -11.71 0.16 17.85
C GLU A 116 -11.89 -1.19 17.17
N VAL A 117 -11.07 -1.47 16.16
CA VAL A 117 -10.95 -2.79 15.54
C VAL A 117 -9.47 -3.15 15.39
N VAL A 118 -9.09 -4.35 15.86
CA VAL A 118 -7.79 -4.93 15.54
C VAL A 118 -7.89 -5.66 14.21
N ALA A 119 -7.16 -5.22 13.20
CA ALA A 119 -7.24 -5.81 11.87
C ALA A 119 -5.91 -5.80 11.12
N VAL A 120 -5.68 -6.90 10.41
CA VAL A 120 -4.57 -7.07 9.47
C VAL A 120 -4.89 -6.29 8.20
N ASN A 121 -3.95 -5.45 7.78
CA ASN A 121 -3.92 -4.90 6.43
C ASN A 121 -2.85 -5.64 5.64
N GLN A 122 -3.22 -6.26 4.53
CA GLN A 122 -2.30 -7.00 3.66
C GLN A 122 -2.45 -6.54 2.20
N CYS A 123 -1.32 -6.30 1.53
CA CYS A 123 -1.31 -5.98 0.12
C CYS A 123 -1.71 -7.21 -0.72
N ALA A 124 -2.50 -7.01 -1.77
CA ALA A 124 -2.82 -8.05 -2.77
C ALA A 124 -1.57 -8.69 -3.37
N GLY A 125 -0.48 -7.92 -3.44
CA GLY A 125 0.79 -8.36 -3.99
C GLY A 125 1.75 -8.97 -2.99
N ASN A 126 1.37 -9.18 -1.73
CA ASN A 126 2.25 -9.81 -0.76
C ASN A 126 2.75 -11.15 -1.33
N ARG A 127 4.05 -11.44 -1.19
CA ARG A 127 4.75 -12.59 -1.76
C ARG A 127 4.86 -12.66 -3.28
N ARG A 128 4.47 -11.62 -4.04
CA ARG A 128 4.63 -11.59 -5.51
C ARG A 128 6.05 -11.93 -5.97
N GLY A 129 7.07 -11.46 -5.24
CA GLY A 129 8.47 -11.69 -5.56
C GLY A 129 8.91 -13.16 -5.47
N LEU A 130 8.06 -14.04 -4.93
CA LEU A 130 8.30 -15.48 -4.78
C LEU A 130 7.67 -16.31 -5.91
N PHE A 131 6.93 -15.70 -6.84
CA PHE A 131 6.29 -16.43 -7.95
C PHE A 131 7.31 -16.88 -9.01
N THR A 132 7.08 -18.07 -9.58
CA THR A 132 7.82 -18.62 -10.71
C THR A 132 6.82 -19.08 -11.79
N PRO A 133 6.82 -18.49 -13.01
CA PRO A 133 7.69 -17.39 -13.43
C PRO A 133 7.35 -16.08 -12.70
N ARG A 134 8.31 -15.14 -12.69
CA ARG A 134 8.06 -13.80 -12.12
C ARG A 134 6.95 -13.09 -12.89
N VAL A 135 6.15 -12.30 -12.18
CA VAL A 135 5.08 -11.48 -12.77
C VAL A 135 5.30 -9.99 -12.51
N PRO A 136 4.80 -9.10 -13.40
CA PRO A 136 4.94 -7.65 -13.23
C PRO A 136 4.35 -7.11 -11.92
N GLY A 137 4.93 -6.00 -11.45
CA GLY A 137 4.52 -5.28 -10.25
C GLY A 137 5.62 -5.19 -9.20
N VAL A 138 5.31 -4.56 -8.07
CA VAL A 138 6.25 -4.47 -6.94
C VAL A 138 6.56 -5.88 -6.44
N GLN A 139 7.85 -6.23 -6.43
CA GLN A 139 8.37 -7.55 -6.07
C GLN A 139 8.46 -7.69 -4.55
N TRP A 140 7.30 -7.82 -3.91
CA TRP A 140 7.20 -8.00 -2.45
C TRP A 140 7.71 -9.37 -2.01
N GLY A 141 8.40 -9.40 -0.87
CA GLY A 141 8.63 -10.59 -0.05
C GLY A 141 7.39 -10.90 0.79
N GLY A 142 7.57 -11.34 2.03
CA GLY A 142 6.47 -11.73 2.92
C GLY A 142 5.88 -10.63 3.79
N GLY A 143 6.49 -9.44 3.83
CA GLY A 143 6.21 -8.39 4.80
C GLY A 143 5.32 -7.25 4.29
N ALA A 144 4.61 -7.42 3.18
CA ALA A 144 3.66 -6.43 2.67
C ALA A 144 2.31 -6.51 3.42
N MET A 145 2.40 -6.57 4.75
CA MET A 145 1.29 -6.71 5.67
C MET A 145 1.64 -6.15 7.06
N GLY A 146 0.63 -5.90 7.87
CA GLY A 146 0.80 -5.59 9.29
C GLY A 146 -0.53 -5.67 10.02
N ASN A 147 -0.49 -5.95 11.32
CA ASN A 147 -1.66 -5.95 12.18
C ASN A 147 -1.62 -4.74 13.12
N ALA A 148 -2.73 -4.02 13.25
CA ALA A 148 -2.79 -2.86 14.13
C ALA A 148 -4.18 -2.72 14.74
N ARG A 149 -4.23 -2.01 15.87
CA ARG A 149 -5.48 -1.51 16.44
C ARG A 149 -5.85 -0.19 15.76
N TRP A 150 -6.97 -0.16 15.07
CA TRP A 150 -7.47 1.01 14.37
C TRP A 150 -8.60 1.61 15.18
N ARG A 151 -8.54 2.92 15.44
CA ARG A 151 -9.61 3.65 16.12
C ARG A 151 -10.15 4.77 15.26
N GLY A 152 -11.47 4.90 15.24
CA GLY A 152 -12.19 5.81 14.36
C GLY A 152 -13.68 5.78 14.60
N VAL A 153 -14.45 6.16 13.57
CA VAL A 153 -15.91 6.07 13.56
C VAL A 153 -16.34 5.00 12.57
N ARG A 154 -17.50 4.38 12.81
CA ARG A 154 -18.10 3.43 11.86
C ARG A 154 -18.50 4.16 10.58
N LEU A 155 -18.07 3.67 9.42
CA LEU A 155 -18.42 4.28 8.13
C LEU A 155 -19.94 4.34 7.96
N ARG A 156 -20.66 3.31 8.44
CA ARG A 156 -22.13 3.28 8.35
C ARG A 156 -22.82 4.48 8.98
N GLU A 157 -22.30 5.04 10.08
CA GLU A 157 -22.92 6.16 10.77
C GLU A 157 -22.71 7.45 9.98
N VAL A 158 -21.53 7.61 9.38
CA VAL A 158 -21.22 8.71 8.45
C VAL A 158 -22.16 8.67 7.25
N LEU A 159 -22.34 7.49 6.65
CA LEU A 159 -23.24 7.28 5.50
C LEU A 159 -24.71 7.51 5.87
N GLN A 160 -25.16 7.01 7.02
CA GLN A 160 -26.54 7.23 7.52
C GLN A 160 -26.81 8.71 7.76
N ARG A 161 -25.84 9.46 8.30
CA ARG A 161 -25.96 10.91 8.46
C ARG A 161 -26.11 11.62 7.11
N ALA A 162 -25.39 11.17 6.08
CA ALA A 162 -25.56 11.64 4.69
C ALA A 162 -26.89 11.23 4.05
N GLY A 163 -27.62 10.29 4.65
CA GLY A 163 -28.90 9.78 4.16
C GLY A 163 -28.74 8.96 2.88
N VAL A 164 -28.27 7.71 3.02
CA VAL A 164 -28.17 6.74 1.91
C VAL A 164 -29.54 6.55 1.25
N ALA A 165 -29.63 6.79 -0.05
CA ALA A 165 -30.85 6.53 -0.82
C ALA A 165 -31.02 5.02 -1.09
N ALA A 166 -32.26 4.60 -1.37
CA ALA A 166 -32.60 3.19 -1.54
C ALA A 166 -32.00 2.58 -2.83
N ASP A 167 -31.61 3.42 -3.77
CA ASP A 167 -30.98 3.04 -5.04
C ASP A 167 -29.45 2.95 -4.95
N ALA A 168 -28.84 3.25 -3.79
CA ALA A 168 -27.39 3.20 -3.61
C ALA A 168 -26.86 1.78 -3.86
N LEU A 169 -25.84 1.67 -4.72
CA LEU A 169 -25.19 0.39 -5.04
C LEU A 169 -23.73 0.36 -4.59
N GLU A 170 -22.98 1.44 -4.81
CA GLU A 170 -21.56 1.54 -4.50
C GLU A 170 -21.25 2.78 -3.66
N VAL A 171 -20.23 2.66 -2.83
CA VAL A 171 -19.63 3.79 -2.12
C VAL A 171 -18.21 3.97 -2.62
N VAL A 172 -17.93 5.11 -3.25
CA VAL A 172 -16.66 5.43 -3.91
C VAL A 172 -15.82 6.33 -3.01
N PHE A 173 -14.55 5.98 -2.84
CA PHE A 173 -13.59 6.64 -1.96
C PHE A 173 -12.48 7.28 -2.77
N GLY A 174 -12.13 8.53 -2.42
CA GLY A 174 -10.99 9.24 -2.98
C GLY A 174 -10.01 9.67 -1.89
N GLY A 175 -8.73 9.44 -2.14
CA GLY A 175 -7.62 9.97 -1.34
C GLY A 175 -7.14 11.33 -1.86
N ALA A 176 -6.32 12.01 -1.06
CA ALA A 176 -5.68 13.27 -1.45
C ALA A 176 -4.36 13.09 -2.22
N ASP A 177 -3.88 11.86 -2.43
CA ASP A 177 -2.71 11.61 -3.27
C ASP A 177 -3.04 11.81 -4.76
N ALA A 178 -2.06 12.31 -5.51
CA ALA A 178 -2.27 12.76 -6.88
C ALA A 178 -1.21 12.23 -7.86
N PRO A 179 -1.58 12.02 -9.13
CA PRO A 179 -0.63 11.69 -10.17
C PRO A 179 0.32 12.86 -10.46
N VAL A 180 1.48 12.54 -11.03
CA VAL A 180 2.41 13.57 -11.54
C VAL A 180 1.96 14.09 -12.91
N LEU A 181 1.40 13.19 -13.74
CA LEU A 181 0.96 13.51 -15.09
C LEU A 181 -0.58 13.54 -15.15
N PRO A 182 -1.20 14.53 -15.81
CA PRO A 182 -2.65 14.64 -15.89
C PRO A 182 -3.36 13.42 -16.48
N ALA A 183 -2.71 12.70 -17.41
CA ALA A 183 -3.27 11.50 -18.03
C ALA A 183 -3.29 10.27 -17.12
N THR A 184 -2.55 10.29 -16.00
CA THR A 184 -2.56 9.17 -15.04
C THR A 184 -3.83 9.27 -14.19
N PRO A 185 -4.63 8.19 -14.07
CA PRO A 185 -5.86 8.23 -13.28
C PRO A 185 -5.57 8.43 -11.79
N ALA A 186 -6.49 9.12 -11.11
CA ALA A 186 -6.48 9.22 -9.66
C ALA A 186 -6.66 7.84 -9.01
N PHE A 187 -6.15 7.67 -7.78
CA PHE A 187 -6.35 6.44 -7.03
C PHE A 187 -7.73 6.48 -6.35
N VAL A 188 -8.69 5.80 -6.95
CA VAL A 188 -10.08 5.72 -6.49
C VAL A 188 -10.44 4.25 -6.35
N LYS A 189 -11.16 3.92 -5.27
CA LYS A 189 -11.69 2.57 -5.03
C LYS A 189 -13.13 2.69 -4.56
N SER A 190 -13.91 1.64 -4.75
CA SER A 190 -15.27 1.55 -4.22
C SER A 190 -15.44 0.31 -3.34
N LEU A 191 -16.51 0.32 -2.57
CA LEU A 191 -17.07 -0.84 -1.89
C LEU A 191 -18.55 -0.95 -2.26
N PRO A 192 -19.08 -2.17 -2.43
CA PRO A 192 -20.53 -2.38 -2.43
C PRO A 192 -21.15 -1.76 -1.18
N VAL A 193 -22.35 -1.18 -1.32
CA VAL A 193 -23.01 -0.45 -0.22
C VAL A 193 -23.14 -1.29 1.05
N GLU A 194 -23.48 -2.57 0.90
CA GLU A 194 -23.59 -3.54 2.00
C GLU A 194 -22.27 -3.63 2.79
N ARG A 195 -21.14 -3.68 2.08
CA ARG A 195 -19.83 -3.73 2.70
C ARG A 195 -19.42 -2.41 3.34
N ALA A 196 -19.82 -1.28 2.75
CA ALA A 196 -19.58 0.05 3.31
C ALA A 196 -20.40 0.28 4.60
N LEU A 197 -21.58 -0.34 4.72
CA LEU A 197 -22.46 -0.29 5.89
C LEU A 197 -22.11 -1.31 6.98
N ASP A 198 -21.15 -2.19 6.73
CA ASP A 198 -20.67 -3.19 7.70
C ASP A 198 -20.18 -2.56 9.01
N GLU A 199 -20.49 -3.20 10.14
CA GLU A 199 -20.14 -2.77 11.51
C GLU A 199 -18.63 -2.54 11.71
N SER A 200 -17.79 -3.27 10.98
CA SER A 200 -16.33 -3.25 11.13
C SER A 200 -15.62 -2.27 10.20
N THR A 201 -16.30 -1.68 9.22
CA THR A 201 -15.70 -0.73 8.29
C THR A 201 -15.60 0.65 8.96
N LEU A 202 -14.37 1.18 9.07
CA LEU A 202 -14.11 2.42 9.80
C LEU A 202 -13.56 3.53 8.91
N VAL A 203 -13.92 4.77 9.24
CA VAL A 203 -13.07 5.93 8.99
C VAL A 203 -12.17 6.09 10.21
N ALA A 204 -10.95 5.56 10.12
CA ALA A 204 -9.96 5.56 11.19
C ALA A 204 -9.11 6.83 11.17
N PHE A 205 -8.80 7.37 12.36
CA PHE A 205 -7.88 8.51 12.56
C PHE A 205 -6.78 8.21 13.59
N GLU A 206 -6.83 7.04 14.22
CA GLU A 206 -5.84 6.54 15.17
C GLU A 206 -5.41 5.11 14.81
N MET A 207 -4.13 4.82 15.09
CA MET A 207 -3.49 3.54 14.86
C MET A 207 -2.57 3.22 16.04
N ASN A 208 -2.81 2.09 16.70
CA ASN A 208 -2.13 1.65 17.91
C ASN A 208 -2.12 2.72 19.03
N GLY A 209 -3.28 3.35 19.27
CA GLY A 209 -3.47 4.35 20.33
C GLY A 209 -2.76 5.68 20.09
N ARG A 210 -2.27 5.94 18.87
CA ARG A 210 -1.63 7.19 18.46
C ARG A 210 -2.31 7.75 17.22
N PRO A 211 -2.20 9.06 16.94
CA PRO A 211 -2.63 9.62 15.66
C PRO A 211 -2.04 8.84 14.49
N LEU A 212 -2.81 8.71 13.40
CA LEU A 212 -2.35 8.02 12.20
C LEU A 212 -0.99 8.57 11.73
N PRO A 213 0.01 7.71 11.47
CA PRO A 213 1.24 8.14 10.81
C PRO A 213 0.96 8.63 9.39
N HIS A 214 1.71 9.62 8.92
CA HIS A 214 1.58 10.19 7.58
C HIS A 214 1.54 9.10 6.48
N TRP A 215 2.54 8.22 6.44
CA TRP A 215 2.64 7.16 5.42
C TRP A 215 1.57 6.06 5.52
N ASN A 216 0.79 6.06 6.60
CA ASN A 216 -0.33 5.16 6.84
C ASN A 216 -1.69 5.84 6.64
N GLY A 217 -1.70 7.09 6.15
CA GLY A 217 -2.90 7.75 5.64
C GLY A 217 -3.45 8.87 6.52
N ALA A 218 -2.62 9.49 7.37
CA ALA A 218 -3.05 10.66 8.15
C ALA A 218 -3.70 11.75 7.29
N PRO A 219 -4.69 12.49 7.81
CA PRO A 219 -5.20 12.42 9.18
C PRO A 219 -6.28 11.35 9.37
N ALA A 220 -6.89 10.86 8.29
CA ALA A 220 -7.90 9.81 8.33
C ALA A 220 -7.79 8.86 7.12
N ARG A 221 -8.11 7.59 7.35
CA ARG A 221 -8.12 6.55 6.32
C ARG A 221 -9.36 5.67 6.44
N LEU A 222 -9.68 4.99 5.35
CA LEU A 222 -10.61 3.85 5.38
C LEU A 222 -9.88 2.60 5.89
N VAL A 223 -10.55 1.85 6.76
CA VAL A 223 -10.16 0.52 7.27
C VAL A 223 -11.29 -0.45 6.97
N VAL A 224 -10.96 -1.55 6.26
CA VAL A 224 -11.94 -2.53 5.77
C VAL A 224 -11.49 -3.94 6.19
N PRO A 225 -11.73 -4.35 7.45
CA PRO A 225 -11.20 -5.60 8.02
C PRO A 225 -11.53 -6.84 7.16
N GLY A 226 -10.55 -7.70 6.90
CA GLY A 226 -10.75 -8.91 6.08
C GLY A 226 -10.77 -8.65 4.56
N TRP A 227 -10.69 -7.40 4.12
CA TRP A 227 -10.51 -7.06 2.70
C TRP A 227 -9.07 -6.68 2.40
N VAL A 228 -8.65 -6.95 1.18
CA VAL A 228 -7.31 -6.64 0.69
C VAL A 228 -7.01 -5.14 0.77
N GLY A 229 -5.77 -4.80 1.12
CA GLY A 229 -5.35 -3.45 1.50
C GLY A 229 -5.53 -2.35 0.45
N THR A 230 -5.79 -2.71 -0.81
CA THR A 230 -6.07 -1.71 -1.87
C THR A 230 -7.34 -0.90 -1.56
N TYR A 231 -8.33 -1.50 -0.89
CA TYR A 231 -9.58 -0.83 -0.51
C TYR A 231 -9.43 0.09 0.70
N TRP A 232 -8.31 0.04 1.42
CA TRP A 232 -8.10 0.81 2.63
C TRP A 232 -7.57 2.21 2.26
N MET A 233 -8.41 3.03 1.65
CA MET A 233 -8.07 4.36 1.13
C MET A 233 -7.35 5.23 2.17
N LYS A 234 -6.21 5.81 1.80
CA LYS A 234 -5.41 6.68 2.67
C LYS A 234 -5.66 8.14 2.34
N HIS A 235 -5.38 9.03 3.30
CA HIS A 235 -5.59 10.47 3.14
C HIS A 235 -7.01 10.75 2.64
N LEU A 236 -7.99 10.07 3.26
CA LEU A 236 -9.36 10.03 2.77
C LEU A 236 -9.88 11.46 2.66
N ALA A 237 -10.35 11.84 1.48
CA ALA A 237 -10.78 13.20 1.18
C ALA A 237 -12.26 13.22 0.73
N SER A 238 -12.72 12.17 0.05
CA SER A 238 -14.11 12.08 -0.40
C SER A 238 -14.70 10.68 -0.25
N ILE A 239 -16.00 10.66 0.01
CA ILE A 239 -16.89 9.51 -0.03
C ILE A 239 -18.07 9.91 -0.93
N ARG A 240 -18.37 9.12 -1.95
CA ARG A 240 -19.52 9.31 -2.82
C ARG A 240 -20.43 8.10 -2.80
N ILE A 241 -21.71 8.30 -2.61
CA ILE A 241 -22.74 7.26 -2.62
C ILE A 241 -23.38 7.27 -4.02
N GLU A 242 -23.26 6.17 -4.76
CA GLU A 242 -23.61 6.12 -6.18
C GLU A 242 -24.66 5.02 -6.46
N PRO A 243 -25.63 5.26 -7.36
CA PRO A 243 -26.67 4.29 -7.73
C PRO A 243 -26.22 3.30 -8.81
N ARG A 244 -24.91 3.23 -9.08
CA ARG A 244 -24.34 2.41 -10.15
C ARG A 244 -23.01 1.79 -9.72
N ALA A 245 -22.66 0.67 -10.35
CA ALA A 245 -21.34 0.07 -10.20
C ALA A 245 -20.23 1.05 -10.62
N PHE A 246 -19.11 1.01 -9.91
CA PHE A 246 -17.91 1.81 -10.15
C PHE A 246 -16.85 1.05 -10.94
#